data_AF-A0A3D2VBV1-F1
#
_entry.id   AF-A0A3D2VBV1-F1
#
_cell.length_a   1.000
_cell.length_b   1.000
_cell.length_c   1.000
_cell.angle_alpha   90.00
_cell.angle_beta   90.00
_cell.angle_gamma   90.00
#
_symmetry.space_group_name_H-M   'P 1'
#
loop_
_entity.id
_entity.type
_entity.pdbx_description
1 polymer ?
#
loop_
_entity_poly.entity_id
_entity_poly.type
_entity_poly.pdbx_seq_one_letter_code
_entity_poly.pdbx_strand_id
1 'polypeptide(L)'
;ITCEINGYGSSGPGARKKAYDFLVQAESGICAINGTREQPARVGISICDIASGQTAFSSILRALIQRERTDSGVDISIAMFDVMADFMNFPLLAHRYLGGAPERMGLTHALIAPYGAYRVKGDGQILIAIQSDREWCIFCDAVLGQPELGEDPRFANNTERVRHRDAMDETI
;
A
#
# COMPACT_ATOMS: atom_id res chain seq x y z
N ILE A 1 -5.13 27.99 -17.58
CA ILE A 1 -4.81 26.73 -16.89
C ILE A 1 -5.73 25.69 -17.50
N THR A 2 -5.17 24.77 -18.26
CA THR A 2 -5.90 23.61 -18.78
C THR A 2 -5.44 22.37 -18.02
N CYS A 3 -6.29 21.36 -17.90
CA CYS A 3 -5.94 20.11 -17.25
C CYS A 3 -6.55 18.96 -18.04
N GLU A 4 -5.68 18.09 -18.56
CA GLU A 4 -6.06 16.88 -19.26
C GLU A 4 -5.68 15.67 -18.40
N ILE A 5 -6.62 14.74 -18.24
CA ILE A 5 -6.36 13.43 -17.63
C ILE A 5 -6.55 12.37 -18.70
N ASN A 6 -5.55 11.52 -18.88
CA ASN A 6 -5.61 10.36 -19.77
C ASN A 6 -5.02 9.12 -19.09
N GLY A 7 -5.06 7.98 -19.78
CA GLY A 7 -4.66 6.70 -19.20
C GLY A 7 -3.16 6.53 -18.94
N TYR A 8 -2.37 6.75 -19.99
CA TYR A 8 -0.96 6.32 -20.06
C TYR A 8 -0.04 7.43 -20.62
N GLY A 9 -0.48 8.68 -20.59
CA GLY A 9 0.20 9.81 -21.19
C GLY A 9 -0.15 10.00 -22.67
N SER A 10 0.32 11.12 -23.22
CA SER A 10 0.13 11.49 -24.63
C SER A 10 1.23 10.96 -25.55
N SER A 11 2.23 10.25 -25.01
CA SER A 11 3.37 9.72 -25.75
C SER A 11 3.75 8.30 -25.30
N GLY A 12 4.59 7.62 -26.07
CA GLY A 12 5.05 6.27 -25.77
C GLY A 12 4.06 5.16 -26.16
N PRO A 13 4.42 3.89 -25.90
CA PRO A 13 3.66 2.72 -26.37
C PRO A 13 2.23 2.65 -25.81
N GLY A 14 1.98 3.25 -24.65
CA GLY A 14 0.69 3.26 -23.97
C GLY A 14 -0.30 4.31 -24.47
N ALA A 15 0.15 5.33 -25.22
CA ALA A 15 -0.66 6.53 -25.50
C ALA A 15 -1.99 6.28 -26.22
N ARG A 16 -2.08 5.20 -27.00
CA ARG A 16 -3.31 4.81 -27.71
C ARG A 16 -4.14 3.72 -27.01
N LYS A 17 -3.68 3.23 -25.85
CA LYS A 17 -4.43 2.23 -25.09
C LYS A 17 -5.69 2.87 -24.49
N LYS A 18 -6.78 2.12 -24.46
CA LYS A 18 -7.94 2.47 -23.63
C LYS A 18 -7.55 2.28 -22.17
N ALA A 19 -7.85 3.26 -21.34
CA ALA A 19 -7.69 3.16 -19.90
C ALA A 19 -9.05 3.12 -19.23
N TYR A 20 -9.24 2.06 -18.46
CA TYR A 20 -10.27 1.96 -17.44
C TYR A 20 -9.54 1.72 -16.13
N ASP A 21 -10.11 2.20 -15.02
CA ASP A 21 -9.55 2.05 -13.68
C ASP A 21 -8.98 0.63 -13.43
N PHE A 22 -9.76 -0.41 -13.72
CA PHE A 22 -9.30 -1.78 -13.52
C PHE A 22 -8.04 -2.15 -14.33
N LEU A 23 -7.98 -1.72 -15.59
CA LEU A 23 -6.82 -2.00 -16.45
C LEU A 23 -5.58 -1.27 -15.93
N VAL A 24 -5.74 -0.04 -15.45
CA VAL A 24 -4.64 0.73 -14.86
C VAL A 24 -4.21 0.12 -13.53
N GLN A 25 -5.12 -0.36 -12.68
CA GLN A 25 -4.76 -1.11 -11.46
C GLN A 25 -3.94 -2.36 -11.77
N ALA A 26 -4.32 -3.10 -12.81
CA ALA A 26 -3.59 -4.30 -13.22
C ALA A 26 -2.19 -3.95 -13.77
N GLU A 27 -2.11 -3.01 -14.70
CA GLU A 27 -0.85 -2.63 -15.36
C GLU A 27 0.13 -1.91 -14.42
N SER A 28 -0.37 -1.13 -13.46
CA SER A 28 0.47 -0.46 -12.44
C SER A 28 0.99 -1.41 -11.36
N GLY A 29 0.51 -2.65 -11.32
CA GLY A 29 0.94 -3.67 -10.36
C GLY A 29 0.15 -3.71 -9.06
N ILE A 30 -0.87 -2.87 -8.86
CA ILE A 30 -1.72 -2.90 -7.66
C ILE A 30 -2.34 -4.29 -7.47
N CYS A 31 -2.90 -4.88 -8.53
CA CYS A 31 -3.48 -6.22 -8.44
C CYS A 31 -2.46 -7.32 -8.12
N ALA A 32 -1.17 -7.11 -8.41
CA ALA A 32 -0.14 -8.09 -8.11
C ALA A 32 0.16 -8.18 -6.61
N ILE A 33 0.03 -7.06 -5.89
CA ILE A 33 0.32 -6.94 -4.45
C ILE A 33 -0.93 -6.95 -3.55
N ASN A 34 -2.12 -6.86 -4.14
CA ASN A 34 -3.39 -6.84 -3.42
C ASN A 34 -4.17 -8.15 -3.63
N GLY A 35 -4.78 -8.68 -2.56
CA GLY A 35 -5.55 -9.92 -2.57
C GLY A 35 -5.07 -10.94 -1.52
N THR A 36 -5.55 -12.17 -1.63
CA THR A 36 -5.07 -13.28 -0.81
C THR A 36 -3.77 -13.84 -1.39
N ARG A 37 -3.09 -14.72 -0.64
CA ARG A 37 -1.89 -15.41 -1.14
C ARG A 37 -2.19 -16.13 -2.46
N GLU A 38 -3.37 -16.75 -2.52
CA GLU A 38 -3.83 -17.58 -3.64
C GLU A 38 -4.32 -16.75 -4.82
N GLN A 39 -4.99 -15.62 -4.59
CA GLN A 39 -5.69 -14.88 -5.64
C GLN A 39 -5.43 -13.37 -5.60
N PRO A 40 -5.02 -12.75 -6.73
CA PRO A 40 -4.94 -11.31 -6.84
C PRO A 40 -6.34 -10.68 -6.81
N ALA A 41 -6.43 -9.44 -6.34
CA ALA A 41 -7.67 -8.69 -6.27
C ALA A 41 -7.45 -7.24 -6.73
N ARG A 42 -8.47 -6.67 -7.37
CA ARG A 42 -8.57 -5.21 -7.53
C ARG A 42 -8.93 -4.55 -6.20
N VAL A 43 -8.62 -3.27 -6.08
CA VAL A 43 -9.20 -2.41 -5.06
C VAL A 43 -10.69 -2.23 -5.38
N GLY A 44 -11.55 -2.32 -4.37
CA GLY A 44 -13.01 -2.32 -4.53
C GLY A 44 -13.60 -0.99 -5.03
N ILE A 45 -12.82 0.09 -4.95
CA ILE A 45 -13.18 1.42 -5.47
C ILE A 45 -12.36 1.76 -6.72
N SER A 46 -12.77 2.79 -7.45
CA SER A 46 -12.02 3.32 -8.60
C SER A 46 -10.80 4.12 -8.17
N ILE A 47 -9.82 3.44 -7.56
CA ILE A 47 -8.65 4.08 -6.95
C ILE A 47 -7.83 4.89 -7.95
N CYS A 48 -7.70 4.43 -9.19
CA CYS A 48 -6.94 5.14 -10.23
C CYS A 48 -7.65 6.43 -10.63
N ASP A 49 -8.97 6.38 -10.80
CA ASP A 49 -9.77 7.56 -11.16
C ASP A 49 -9.75 8.59 -10.02
N ILE A 50 -9.97 8.13 -8.78
CA ILE A 50 -10.01 9.00 -7.59
C ILE A 50 -8.66 9.68 -7.38
N ALA A 51 -7.56 8.90 -7.39
CA ALA A 51 -6.23 9.45 -7.19
C ALA A 51 -5.84 10.41 -8.32
N SER A 52 -6.15 10.09 -9.58
CA SER A 52 -5.88 11.00 -10.71
C SER A 52 -6.66 12.31 -10.59
N GLY A 53 -7.93 12.24 -10.15
CA GLY A 53 -8.75 13.42 -9.86
C GLY A 53 -8.17 14.28 -8.73
N GLN A 54 -7.68 13.66 -7.65
CA GLN A 54 -7.03 14.37 -6.54
C GLN A 54 -5.69 15.01 -6.98
N THR A 55 -4.89 14.31 -7.79
CA THR A 55 -3.67 14.87 -8.38
C THR A 55 -3.98 16.05 -9.30
N ALA A 56 -5.04 15.95 -10.11
CA ALA A 56 -5.50 17.04 -10.97
C ALA A 56 -5.95 18.25 -10.15
N PHE A 57 -6.77 18.03 -9.12
CA PHE A 57 -7.21 19.08 -8.21
C PHE A 57 -6.01 19.82 -7.58
N SER A 58 -5.06 19.08 -6.99
CA SER A 58 -3.86 19.66 -6.39
C SER A 58 -2.99 20.41 -7.41
N SER A 59 -2.83 19.85 -8.62
CA SER A 59 -2.05 20.48 -9.70
C SER A 59 -2.69 21.79 -10.18
N ILE A 60 -4.02 21.83 -10.29
CA ILE A 60 -4.75 23.06 -10.66
C ILE A 60 -4.60 24.12 -9.57
N LEU A 61 -4.69 23.76 -8.28
CA LEU A 61 -4.46 24.71 -7.19
C LEU A 61 -3.03 25.28 -7.24
N ARG A 62 -2.02 24.44 -7.47
CA ARG A 62 -0.63 24.88 -7.64
C ARG A 62 -0.46 25.82 -8.84
N ALA A 63 -1.13 25.52 -9.96
CA ALA A 63 -1.12 26.37 -11.14
C ALA A 63 -1.80 27.71 -10.91
N LEU A 64 -2.86 27.78 -10.10
CA LEU A 64 -3.52 29.03 -9.72
C LEU A 64 -2.58 29.92 -8.89
N ILE A 65 -1.88 29.35 -7.91
CA ILE A 65 -0.88 30.06 -7.09
C ILE A 65 0.29 30.53 -7.96
N GLN A 66 0.77 29.69 -8.88
CA GLN A 66 1.82 30.09 -9.83
C GLN A 66 1.36 31.27 -10.70
N ARG A 67 0.13 31.21 -11.22
CA ARG A 67 -0.43 32.28 -12.05
C ARG A 67 -0.49 33.61 -11.31
N GLU A 68 -0.85 33.62 -10.03
CA GLU A 68 -0.87 34.85 -9.22
C GLU A 68 0.51 35.53 -9.15
N ARG A 69 1.59 34.74 -9.18
CA ARG A 69 2.97 35.24 -9.10
C ARG A 69 3.59 35.61 -10.45
N THR A 70 3.13 34.98 -11.52
CA THR A 70 3.79 35.02 -12.84
C THR A 70 2.93 35.62 -13.94
N ASP A 71 1.66 35.88 -13.64
CA ASP A 71 0.60 36.27 -14.58
C ASP A 71 0.42 35.30 -15.76
N SER A 72 0.99 34.09 -15.66
CA SER A 72 1.01 33.10 -16.73
C SER A 72 0.31 31.82 -16.30
N GLY A 73 -0.53 31.28 -17.20
CA GLY A 73 -1.13 29.96 -17.03
C GLY A 73 -0.16 28.82 -17.38
N VAL A 74 -0.58 27.58 -17.13
CA VAL A 74 0.12 26.37 -17.54
C VAL A 74 -0.89 25.31 -18.00
N ASP A 75 -0.45 24.46 -18.93
CA ASP A 75 -1.18 23.27 -19.36
C ASP A 75 -0.71 22.07 -18.53
N ILE A 76 -1.66 21.39 -17.90
CA ILE A 76 -1.41 20.24 -17.03
C ILE A 76 -1.81 18.97 -17.78
N SER A 77 -0.93 17.99 -17.82
CA SER A 77 -1.21 16.65 -18.34
C SER A 77 -0.93 15.61 -17.26
N ILE A 78 -1.92 14.77 -16.98
CA ILE A 78 -1.85 13.72 -15.95
C ILE A 78 -2.21 12.38 -16.59
N ALA A 79 -1.32 11.40 -16.44
CA ALA A 79 -1.60 10.02 -16.79
C ALA A 79 -2.03 9.25 -15.53
N MET A 80 -3.14 8.51 -15.62
CA MET A 80 -3.60 7.65 -14.51
C MET A 80 -2.52 6.64 -14.09
N PHE A 81 -1.81 6.09 -15.07
CA PHE A 81 -0.70 5.16 -14.82
C PHE A 81 0.43 5.81 -14.02
N ASP A 82 0.82 7.04 -14.33
CA ASP A 82 1.92 7.73 -13.63
C ASP A 82 1.54 8.00 -12.17
N VAL A 83 0.28 8.37 -11.91
CA VAL A 83 -0.23 8.56 -10.55
C VAL A 83 -0.18 7.25 -9.76
N MET A 84 -0.54 6.13 -10.38
CA MET A 84 -0.46 4.83 -9.73
C MET A 84 0.96 4.30 -9.58
N ALA A 85 1.86 4.60 -10.52
CA ALA A 85 3.28 4.30 -10.41
C ALA A 85 3.89 5.01 -9.19
N ASP A 86 3.49 6.26 -8.92
CA ASP A 86 3.87 6.99 -7.70
C ASP A 86 3.33 6.32 -6.43
N PHE A 87 2.05 5.90 -6.41
CA PHE A 87 1.48 5.17 -5.28
C PHE A 87 2.16 3.81 -5.02
N MET A 88 2.73 3.21 -6.07
CA MET A 88 3.49 1.95 -6.02
C MET A 88 4.96 2.15 -5.64
N ASN A 89 5.36 3.32 -5.12
CA ASN A 89 6.74 3.61 -4.73
C ASN A 89 7.31 2.58 -3.73
N PHE A 90 6.59 2.24 -2.67
CA PHE A 90 7.09 1.24 -1.71
C PHE A 90 7.28 -0.15 -2.36
N PRO A 91 6.30 -0.73 -3.06
CA PRO A 91 6.50 -1.97 -3.83
C PRO A 91 7.67 -1.93 -4.81
N LEU A 92 7.87 -0.80 -5.49
CA LEU A 92 9.00 -0.58 -6.41
C LEU A 92 10.34 -0.61 -5.67
N LEU A 93 10.45 0.08 -4.54
CA LEU A 93 11.65 0.09 -3.70
C LEU A 93 11.93 -1.30 -3.11
N ALA A 94 10.90 -2.01 -2.65
CA ALA A 94 11.03 -3.38 -2.17
C ALA A 94 11.55 -4.31 -3.28
N HIS A 95 10.99 -4.23 -4.49
CA HIS A 95 11.48 -5.00 -5.63
C HIS A 95 12.95 -4.72 -5.94
N ARG A 96 13.36 -3.45 -5.86
CA ARG A 96 14.72 -3.02 -6.18
C ARG A 96 15.75 -3.38 -5.11
N TYR A 97 15.38 -3.34 -3.83
CA TYR A 97 16.33 -3.39 -2.72
C TYR A 97 16.12 -4.55 -1.75
N LEU A 98 14.94 -5.18 -1.73
CA LEU A 98 14.57 -6.25 -0.79
C LEU A 98 14.38 -7.62 -1.48
N GLY A 99 14.75 -7.74 -2.75
CA GLY A 99 14.71 -9.00 -3.50
C GLY A 99 13.36 -9.36 -4.11
N GLY A 100 12.35 -8.51 -3.97
CA GLY A 100 11.02 -8.75 -4.54
C GLY A 100 9.99 -7.70 -4.13
N ALA A 101 8.92 -7.57 -4.91
CA ALA A 101 7.76 -6.79 -4.49
C ALA A 101 7.04 -7.51 -3.33
N PRO A 102 6.29 -6.81 -2.47
CA PRO A 102 5.56 -7.43 -1.37
C PRO A 102 4.61 -8.51 -1.88
N GLU A 103 4.57 -9.64 -1.18
CA GLU A 103 3.62 -10.70 -1.46
C GLU A 103 2.20 -10.29 -1.02
N ARG A 104 1.20 -10.89 -1.66
CA ARG A 104 -0.20 -10.75 -1.24
C ARG A 104 -0.41 -11.53 0.06
N MET A 105 -0.82 -10.82 1.09
CA MET A 105 -0.96 -11.39 2.44
C MET A 105 -2.37 -11.18 3.02
N GLY A 106 -3.35 -10.84 2.17
CA GLY A 106 -4.71 -10.52 2.61
C GLY A 106 -4.71 -9.33 3.57
N LEU A 107 -5.26 -9.54 4.77
CA LEU A 107 -5.31 -8.52 5.82
C LEU A 107 -4.03 -8.43 6.67
N THR A 108 -3.01 -9.23 6.36
CA THR A 108 -1.76 -9.27 7.14
C THR A 108 -0.68 -8.44 6.44
N HIS A 109 0.08 -7.65 7.20
CA HIS A 109 1.19 -6.86 6.67
C HIS A 109 2.38 -7.76 6.30
N ALA A 110 3.00 -7.53 5.14
CA ALA A 110 4.08 -8.40 4.65
C ALA A 110 5.37 -8.28 5.48
N LEU A 111 5.71 -7.06 5.96
CA LEU A 111 7.00 -6.79 6.60
C LEU A 111 6.94 -6.48 8.10
N ILE A 112 5.75 -6.54 8.71
CA ILE A 112 5.56 -6.19 10.13
C ILE A 112 4.72 -7.28 10.78
N ALA A 113 5.12 -7.70 11.97
CA ALA A 113 4.43 -8.73 12.74
C ALA A 113 4.49 -8.42 14.26
N PRO A 114 3.40 -8.65 15.03
CA PRO A 114 2.05 -8.96 14.56
C PRO A 114 1.34 -7.71 14.02
N TYR A 115 0.99 -7.73 12.74
CA TYR A 115 0.21 -6.67 12.09
C TYR A 115 -0.73 -7.32 11.08
N GLY A 116 -1.97 -7.60 11.50
CA GLY A 116 -2.93 -8.29 10.66
C GLY A 116 -4.20 -8.72 11.36
N ALA A 117 -4.97 -9.55 10.68
CA ALA A 117 -6.23 -10.10 11.19
C ALA A 117 -5.99 -11.40 11.96
N TYR A 118 -6.51 -11.45 13.19
CA TYR A 118 -6.46 -12.60 14.09
C TYR A 118 -7.88 -13.10 14.37
N ARG A 119 -8.06 -14.42 14.38
CA ARG A 119 -9.37 -15.03 14.62
C ARG A 119 -9.69 -14.97 16.11
N VAL A 120 -10.91 -14.57 16.44
CA VAL A 120 -11.42 -14.70 17.82
C VAL A 120 -12.36 -15.89 17.90
N LYS A 121 -12.73 -16.28 19.13
CA LYS A 121 -13.71 -17.33 19.34
C LYS A 121 -15.04 -16.99 18.63
N GLY A 122 -15.57 -17.93 17.87
CA GLY A 122 -16.74 -17.73 17.01
C GLY A 122 -16.34 -17.33 15.59
N ASP A 123 -17.17 -16.52 14.94
CA ASP A 123 -17.01 -16.15 13.52
C ASP A 123 -16.38 -14.76 13.31
N GLY A 124 -15.76 -14.20 14.35
CA GLY A 124 -15.17 -12.87 14.33
C GLY A 124 -13.67 -12.84 14.03
N GLN A 125 -13.19 -11.67 13.61
CA GLN A 125 -11.77 -11.35 13.55
C GLN A 125 -11.52 -10.00 14.21
N ILE A 126 -10.34 -9.83 14.79
CA ILE A 126 -9.82 -8.54 15.24
C ILE A 126 -8.57 -8.19 14.44
N LEU A 127 -8.27 -6.90 14.34
CA LEU A 127 -7.01 -6.44 13.78
C LEU A 127 -6.06 -6.09 14.94
N ILE A 128 -4.86 -6.65 14.89
CA ILE A 128 -3.75 -6.29 15.77
C ILE A 128 -2.73 -5.55 14.90
N ALA A 129 -2.21 -4.42 15.38
CA ALA A 129 -1.30 -3.56 14.64
C ALA A 129 -0.13 -3.13 15.53
N ILE A 130 0.75 -4.08 15.84
CA ILE A 130 1.96 -3.88 16.64
C ILE A 130 3.11 -3.62 15.69
N GLN A 131 3.72 -2.44 15.79
CA GLN A 131 4.77 -2.00 14.87
C GLN A 131 6.14 -1.95 15.52
N SER A 132 6.21 -1.95 16.86
CA SER A 132 7.46 -1.82 17.60
C SER A 132 7.67 -2.96 18.60
N ASP A 133 8.93 -3.21 18.93
CA ASP A 133 9.30 -4.23 19.92
C ASP A 133 8.79 -3.87 21.32
N ARG A 134 8.72 -2.57 21.63
CA ARG A 134 8.10 -2.09 22.87
C ARG A 134 6.62 -2.45 22.95
N GLU A 135 5.87 -2.24 21.88
CA GLU A 135 4.44 -2.59 21.82
C GLU A 135 4.25 -4.11 21.89
N TRP A 136 5.14 -4.90 21.29
CA TRP A 136 5.14 -6.35 21.42
C TRP A 136 5.29 -6.79 22.88
N CYS A 137 6.27 -6.28 23.61
CA CYS A 137 6.45 -6.62 25.03
C CYS A 137 5.23 -6.22 25.89
N ILE A 138 4.67 -5.03 25.64
CA ILE A 138 3.45 -4.58 26.34
C ILE A 138 2.27 -5.50 26.03
N PHE A 139 2.11 -5.93 24.78
CA PHE A 139 1.05 -6.84 24.38
C PHE A 139 1.19 -8.22 25.04
N CYS A 140 2.40 -8.76 25.05
CA CYS A 140 2.70 -10.03 25.71
C CYS A 140 2.36 -9.98 27.21
N ASP A 141 2.79 -8.93 27.91
CA ASP A 141 2.55 -8.77 29.35
C ASP A 141 1.07 -8.45 29.66
N ALA A 142 0.54 -7.36 29.09
CA ALA A 142 -0.74 -6.80 29.51
C ALA A 142 -1.96 -7.44 28.85
N VAL A 143 -1.81 -8.10 27.69
CA VAL A 143 -2.93 -8.68 26.93
C VAL A 143 -2.88 -10.20 26.91
N LEU A 144 -1.73 -10.79 26.58
CA LEU A 144 -1.57 -12.26 26.57
C LEU A 144 -1.33 -12.82 27.97
N GLY A 145 -0.82 -12.01 28.91
CA GLY A 145 -0.42 -12.47 30.24
C GLY A 145 0.79 -13.41 30.22
N GLN A 146 1.62 -13.29 29.18
CA GLN A 146 2.79 -14.13 28.91
C GLN A 146 4.02 -13.23 28.64
N PRO A 147 4.51 -12.49 29.65
CA PRO A 147 5.62 -11.56 29.48
C PRO A 147 6.89 -12.21 28.91
N GLU A 148 7.10 -13.51 29.13
CA GLU A 148 8.21 -14.28 28.58
C GLU A 148 8.26 -14.31 27.05
N LEU A 149 7.12 -14.15 26.36
CA LEU A 149 7.08 -14.04 24.90
C LEU A 149 7.72 -12.74 24.38
N GLY A 150 7.75 -11.69 25.21
CA GLY A 150 8.47 -10.45 24.92
C GLY A 150 9.99 -10.63 24.92
N GLU A 151 10.48 -11.63 25.64
CA GLU A 151 11.91 -11.95 25.78
C GLU A 151 12.36 -13.12 24.89
N ASP A 152 11.43 -13.86 24.27
CA ASP A 152 11.74 -14.98 23.39
C ASP A 152 12.61 -14.51 22.20
N PRO A 153 13.81 -15.08 21.98
CA PRO A 153 14.69 -14.73 20.88
C PRO A 153 14.03 -14.82 19.49
N ARG A 154 13.02 -15.69 19.32
CA ARG A 154 12.25 -15.83 18.07
C ARG A 154 11.36 -14.62 17.81
N PHE A 155 10.99 -13.86 18.84
CA PHE A 155 10.05 -12.73 18.78
C PHE A 155 10.67 -11.40 19.25
N ALA A 156 11.96 -11.40 19.58
CA ALA A 156 12.68 -10.28 20.19
C ALA A 156 12.67 -8.98 19.37
N ASN A 157 12.59 -9.09 18.03
CA ASN A 157 12.46 -7.92 17.16
C ASN A 157 11.56 -8.21 15.95
N ASN A 158 11.13 -7.16 15.25
CA ASN A 158 10.25 -7.28 14.09
C ASN A 158 10.76 -8.26 13.02
N THR A 159 12.05 -8.26 12.72
CA THR A 159 12.64 -9.16 11.71
C THR A 159 12.46 -10.61 12.12
N GLU A 160 12.73 -10.94 13.38
CA GLU A 160 12.56 -12.30 13.90
C GLU A 160 11.07 -12.67 14.02
N ARG A 161 10.19 -11.74 14.41
CA ARG A 161 8.72 -11.96 14.40
C ARG A 161 8.18 -12.23 13.00
N VAL A 162 8.68 -11.54 11.98
CA VAL A 162 8.31 -11.81 10.58
C VAL A 162 8.84 -13.17 10.13
N ARG A 163 10.08 -13.52 10.49
CA ARG A 163 10.69 -14.82 10.15
C ARG A 163 9.96 -15.99 10.81
N HIS A 164 9.54 -15.85 12.06
CA HIS A 164 8.85 -16.88 12.85
C HIS A 164 7.35 -16.61 12.96
N ARG A 165 6.76 -15.96 11.95
CA ARG A 165 5.38 -15.48 11.99
C ARG A 165 4.37 -16.56 12.37
N ASP A 166 4.44 -17.73 11.75
CA ASP A 166 3.47 -18.78 12.01
C ASP A 166 3.53 -19.23 13.49
N ALA A 167 4.75 -19.39 14.03
CA ALA A 167 4.94 -19.72 15.44
C ALA A 167 4.53 -18.59 16.40
N MET A 168 4.68 -17.33 15.99
CA MET A 168 4.22 -16.16 16.75
C MET A 168 2.69 -16.07 16.73
N ASP A 169 2.07 -16.24 15.57
CA ASP A 169 0.62 -16.18 15.39
C ASP A 169 -0.08 -17.31 16.19
N GLU A 170 0.56 -18.46 16.39
CA GLU A 170 0.06 -19.53 17.27
C GLU A 170 0.00 -19.14 18.76
N THR A 171 0.77 -18.12 19.19
CA THR A 171 0.75 -17.62 20.57
C THR A 171 -0.33 -16.56 20.84
N ILE A 172 -0.96 -16.03 19.78
CA ILE A 172 -1.95 -14.95 19.83
C ILE A 172 -3.36 -15.51 19.67
#